data_AF-A0A950K9I1-F1
#
_entry.id   AF-A0A950K9I1-F1
#
_cell.length_a   1.000
_cell.length_b   1.000
_cell.length_c   1.000
_cell.angle_alpha   90.00
_cell.angle_beta   90.00
_cell.angle_gamma   90.00
#
_symmetry.space_group_name_H-M   'P 1'
#
loop_
_entity.id
_entity.type
_entity.pdbx_description
1 polymer ?
#
loop_
_entity_poly.entity_id
_entity_poly.type
_entity_poly.pdbx_seq_one_letter_code
_entity_poly.pdbx_strand_id
1 'polypeptide(L)'
;MKKIALASVTVLALCAPAPAYIDHFGLYTLRAVIEQAGEIHVLRVEKVSREKNVIVFSTTAVLKGKPVAGETRHEISGGFRPREPKLILDWAEPGRSAVAFSNGSTAQVCVGPFWYETALRKDNPGWSGLTHLQSILSYAYCGSPGRLQAAVRDILAGKDAVIPAVAYSGDSNTQRLATFKNVFRGKDAALVRIKAGLKMPYSPLDGVQIVGAGAGGPEDVPPLLPLLRDRDALARAAAAEDLGQIGTAAASALPSLAAAIKDPDARVRVAAAAASLLIDPKSDALPVLTAALRDPAPAVRRAAARALAGLGPVAAPAAASLSDLLGDKDPDVRWAGADALG
;
A
#
# COMPACT_ATOMS: atom_id res chain seq x y z
N MET A 1 57.04 17.90 -50.31
CA MET A 1 55.62 17.84 -49.89
C MET A 1 55.45 16.69 -48.89
N LYS A 2 55.46 16.97 -47.58
CA LYS A 2 55.20 15.98 -46.53
C LYS A 2 53.73 16.10 -46.11
N LYS A 3 52.94 15.03 -46.28
CA LYS A 3 51.54 14.97 -45.82
C LYS A 3 51.53 14.60 -44.34
N ILE A 4 50.93 15.47 -43.52
CA ILE A 4 50.65 15.24 -42.11
C ILE A 4 49.35 14.43 -42.04
N ALA A 5 49.39 13.22 -41.47
CA ALA A 5 48.20 12.43 -41.16
C ALA A 5 47.81 12.72 -39.71
N LEU A 6 46.65 13.35 -39.52
CA LEU A 6 46.04 13.62 -38.23
C LEU A 6 45.32 12.35 -37.76
N ALA A 7 45.81 11.70 -36.71
CA ALA A 7 45.12 10.57 -36.08
C ALA A 7 44.07 11.12 -35.09
N SER A 8 42.80 11.07 -35.46
CA SER A 8 41.69 11.32 -34.54
C SER A 8 41.55 10.12 -33.59
N VAL A 9 41.93 10.32 -32.32
CA VAL A 9 41.63 9.37 -31.24
C VAL A 9 40.19 9.62 -30.79
N THR A 10 39.26 8.83 -31.30
CA THR A 10 37.88 8.78 -30.80
C THR A 10 37.88 7.95 -29.51
N VAL A 11 37.91 8.60 -28.36
CA VAL A 11 37.59 7.96 -27.08
C VAL A 11 36.09 7.72 -27.07
N LEU A 12 35.66 6.51 -27.47
CA LEU A 12 34.32 6.02 -27.17
C LEU A 12 34.26 5.75 -25.66
N ALA A 13 33.81 6.74 -24.90
CA ALA A 13 33.29 6.50 -23.57
C ALA A 13 32.00 5.67 -23.73
N LEU A 14 32.13 4.35 -23.65
CA LEU A 14 31.01 3.43 -23.42
C LEU A 14 30.48 3.67 -22.00
N CYS A 15 29.69 4.72 -21.81
CA CYS A 15 28.72 4.73 -20.72
C CYS A 15 27.71 3.63 -21.04
N ALA A 16 27.81 2.49 -20.36
CA ALA A 16 26.70 1.55 -20.31
C ALA A 16 25.47 2.33 -19.81
N PRO A 17 24.31 2.26 -20.49
CA PRO A 17 23.10 2.82 -19.93
C PRO A 17 22.81 2.01 -18.66
N ALA A 18 22.93 2.64 -17.49
CA ALA A 18 22.28 2.10 -16.30
C ALA A 18 20.79 2.06 -16.64
N PRO A 19 20.14 0.89 -16.74
CA PRO A 19 18.71 0.85 -16.99
C PRO A 19 18.06 1.66 -15.88
N ALA A 20 17.32 2.71 -16.26
CA ALA A 20 16.48 3.44 -15.35
C ALA A 20 15.63 2.41 -14.59
N TYR A 21 15.78 2.39 -13.28
CA TYR A 21 15.05 1.48 -12.41
C TYR A 21 13.57 1.74 -12.59
N ILE A 22 12.86 0.74 -13.09
CA ILE A 22 11.48 0.85 -13.58
C ILE A 22 11.42 1.94 -14.64
N ASP A 23 11.71 1.56 -15.89
CA ASP A 23 11.44 2.41 -17.02
C ASP A 23 9.95 2.78 -16.95
N HIS A 24 9.66 4.08 -17.03
CA HIS A 24 8.44 4.73 -16.54
C HIS A 24 7.11 4.23 -17.16
N PHE A 25 7.22 3.26 -18.08
CA PHE A 25 6.15 2.72 -18.91
C PHE A 25 6.05 1.18 -18.85
N GLY A 26 6.96 0.48 -18.15
CA GLY A 26 6.98 -0.97 -18.04
C GLY A 26 5.98 -1.51 -17.01
N LEU A 27 5.25 -2.57 -17.36
CA LEU A 27 4.50 -3.36 -16.39
C LEU A 27 5.48 -4.34 -15.74
N TYR A 28 5.56 -4.34 -14.41
CA TYR A 28 6.50 -5.15 -13.67
C TYR A 28 5.77 -6.15 -12.77
N THR A 29 6.29 -7.37 -12.69
CA THR A 29 5.89 -8.34 -11.66
C THR A 29 6.64 -8.07 -10.36
N LEU A 30 6.18 -8.66 -9.25
CA LEU A 30 6.87 -8.53 -7.96
C LEU A 30 8.31 -9.06 -8.03
N ARG A 31 8.60 -10.08 -8.85
CA ARG A 31 9.96 -10.54 -9.11
C ARG A 31 10.85 -9.41 -9.62
N ALA A 32 10.41 -8.70 -10.66
CA ALA A 32 11.19 -7.63 -11.26
C ALA A 32 11.52 -6.55 -10.22
N VAL A 33 10.54 -6.17 -9.40
CA VAL A 33 10.73 -5.20 -8.30
C VAL A 33 11.75 -5.70 -7.28
N ILE A 34 11.66 -6.97 -6.86
CA ILE A 34 12.59 -7.59 -5.88
C ILE A 34 14.02 -7.68 -6.42
N GLU A 35 14.20 -8.09 -7.67
CA GLU A 35 15.52 -8.28 -8.25
C GLU A 35 16.24 -6.96 -8.50
N GLN A 36 15.52 -5.95 -8.99
CA GLN A 36 16.08 -4.62 -9.22
C GLN A 36 16.39 -3.89 -7.90
N ALA A 37 15.72 -4.22 -6.80
CA ALA A 37 15.99 -3.64 -5.49
C ALA A 37 17.32 -4.18 -4.93
N GLY A 38 18.29 -3.30 -4.67
CA GLY A 38 19.48 -3.64 -3.89
C GLY A 38 19.15 -3.87 -2.41
N GLU A 39 18.17 -3.13 -1.90
CA GLU A 39 17.73 -3.20 -0.50
C GLU A 39 16.21 -3.23 -0.41
N ILE A 40 15.69 -3.98 0.55
CA ILE A 40 14.26 -4.08 0.83
C ILE A 40 14.04 -3.97 2.34
N HIS A 41 13.28 -2.95 2.76
CA HIS A 41 13.05 -2.63 4.16
C HIS A 41 11.57 -2.54 4.48
N VAL A 42 11.20 -3.02 5.66
CA VAL A 42 9.89 -2.75 6.24
C VAL A 42 10.03 -1.49 7.07
N LEU A 43 9.18 -0.52 6.76
CA LEU A 43 9.18 0.79 7.36
C LEU A 43 7.97 0.94 8.28
N ARG A 44 8.11 1.72 9.34
CA ARG A 44 7.01 2.17 10.20
C ARG A 44 6.98 3.68 10.21
N VAL A 45 5.80 4.26 9.99
CA VAL A 45 5.57 5.69 10.12
C VAL A 45 5.73 6.06 11.60
N GLU A 46 6.71 6.90 11.92
CA GLU A 46 6.89 7.45 13.26
C GLU A 46 6.13 8.75 13.43
N LYS A 47 6.22 9.63 12.43
CA LYS A 47 5.64 10.98 12.47
C LYS A 47 5.16 11.39 11.10
N VAL A 48 4.11 12.21 11.08
CA VAL A 48 3.56 12.83 9.87
C VAL A 48 3.36 14.31 10.14
N SER A 49 3.96 15.15 9.32
CA SER A 49 3.68 16.59 9.29
C SER A 49 2.96 16.89 7.97
N ARG A 50 1.64 17.09 8.04
CA ARG A 50 0.83 17.42 6.86
C ARG A 50 1.10 18.83 6.35
N GLU A 51 1.35 19.78 7.25
CA GLU A 51 1.73 21.15 6.90
C GLU A 51 3.05 21.20 6.11
N LYS A 52 4.04 20.40 6.53
CA LYS A 52 5.35 20.35 5.88
C LYS A 52 5.44 19.29 4.78
N ASN A 53 4.37 18.52 4.57
CA ASN A 53 4.35 17.35 3.70
C ASN A 53 5.49 16.36 3.99
N VAL A 54 5.73 16.01 5.25
CA VAL A 54 6.82 15.09 5.63
C VAL A 54 6.28 13.85 6.32
N ILE A 55 6.78 12.69 5.91
CA ILE A 55 6.62 11.42 6.64
C ILE A 55 7.99 10.98 7.13
N VAL A 56 8.07 10.66 8.41
CA VAL A 56 9.26 10.13 9.06
C VAL A 56 9.04 8.64 9.30
N PHE A 57 9.99 7.83 8.84
CA PHE A 57 9.95 6.38 8.97
C PHE A 57 11.11 5.86 9.82
N SER A 58 10.86 4.81 10.59
CA SER A 58 11.89 3.92 11.13
C SER A 58 11.90 2.60 10.34
N THR A 59 13.04 1.93 10.28
CA THR A 59 13.13 0.57 9.73
C THR A 59 12.83 -0.45 10.82
N THR A 60 11.80 -1.28 10.63
CA THR A 60 11.40 -2.33 11.58
C THR A 60 11.89 -3.72 11.17
N ALA A 61 12.19 -3.93 9.90
CA ALA A 61 12.83 -5.15 9.43
C ALA A 61 13.63 -4.91 8.13
N VAL A 62 14.69 -5.69 7.95
CA VAL A 62 15.47 -5.75 6.71
C VAL A 62 15.14 -7.08 6.04
N LEU A 63 14.60 -7.04 4.82
CA LEU A 63 14.28 -8.23 4.03
C LEU A 63 15.42 -8.56 3.06
N LYS A 64 16.10 -7.54 2.52
CA LYS A 64 17.25 -7.65 1.62
C LYS A 64 18.18 -6.45 1.83
N GLY A 65 19.48 -6.63 1.66
CA GLY A 65 20.46 -5.54 1.73
C GLY A 65 20.89 -5.20 3.15
N LYS A 66 21.44 -3.99 3.34
CA LYS A 66 22.01 -3.58 4.62
C LYS A 66 20.97 -2.90 5.52
N PRO A 67 21.17 -2.88 6.85
CA PRO A 67 20.37 -2.06 7.74
C PRO A 67 20.53 -0.56 7.43
N VAL A 68 19.43 0.18 7.47
CA VAL A 68 19.44 1.65 7.43
C VAL A 68 19.56 2.16 8.87
N ALA A 69 20.54 3.01 9.11
CA ALA A 69 20.71 3.64 10.42
C ALA A 69 19.77 4.84 10.55
N GLY A 70 19.03 4.90 11.67
CA GLY A 70 18.21 6.06 12.02
C GLY A 70 16.87 6.15 11.28
N GLU A 71 16.33 7.37 11.21
CA GLU A 71 15.05 7.67 10.56
C GLU A 71 15.27 8.05 9.09
N THR A 72 14.40 7.54 8.21
CA THR A 72 14.29 7.98 6.81
C THR A 72 13.18 9.01 6.70
N ARG A 73 13.41 10.12 5.97
CA ARG A 73 12.41 11.18 5.79
C ARG A 73 11.98 11.25 4.35
N HIS A 74 10.67 11.18 4.12
CA HIS A 74 10.09 11.40 2.80
C HIS A 74 9.41 12.77 2.76
N GLU A 75 9.84 13.60 1.83
CA GLU A 75 9.16 14.84 1.46
C GLU A 75 8.12 14.54 0.37
N ILE A 76 6.86 14.78 0.68
CA ILE A 76 5.68 14.40 -0.09
C ILE A 76 5.10 15.66 -0.76
N SER A 77 5.90 16.41 -1.51
CA SER A 77 5.51 17.69 -2.14
C SER A 77 5.47 17.64 -3.67
N GLY A 78 6.08 16.63 -4.30
CA GLY A 78 6.17 16.45 -5.75
C GLY A 78 4.98 15.73 -6.38
N GLY A 79 5.23 14.95 -7.43
CA GLY A 79 4.22 14.18 -8.16
C GLY A 79 3.78 14.81 -9.48
N PHE A 80 3.16 14.00 -10.35
CA PHE A 80 2.66 14.48 -11.64
C PHE A 80 1.31 15.16 -11.55
N ARG A 81 0.58 14.94 -10.46
CA ARG A 81 -0.74 15.54 -10.23
C ARG A 81 -0.81 16.15 -8.82
N PRO A 82 -1.50 17.29 -8.65
CA PRO A 82 -1.61 17.95 -7.33
C PRO A 82 -2.22 17.08 -6.22
N ARG A 83 -2.99 16.04 -6.58
CA ARG A 83 -3.64 15.15 -5.61
C ARG A 83 -2.75 14.01 -5.11
N GLU A 84 -1.62 13.74 -5.75
CA GLU A 84 -0.78 12.58 -5.41
C GLU A 84 -0.20 12.67 -3.99
N PRO A 85 0.41 13.81 -3.59
CA PRO A 85 0.82 14.04 -2.20
C PRO A 85 -0.26 13.75 -1.17
N LYS A 86 -1.48 14.25 -1.43
CA LYS A 86 -2.58 14.15 -0.49
C LYS A 86 -2.92 12.69 -0.21
N LEU A 87 -2.96 11.83 -1.24
CA LEU A 87 -3.27 10.41 -1.07
C LEU A 87 -2.26 9.70 -0.15
N ILE A 88 -0.98 10.03 -0.30
CA ILE A 88 0.10 9.45 0.51
C ILE A 88 0.02 9.97 1.96
N LEU A 89 -0.20 11.28 2.15
CA LEU A 89 -0.33 11.89 3.48
C LEU A 89 -1.63 11.49 4.20
N ASP A 90 -2.71 11.26 3.45
CA ASP A 90 -3.98 10.75 3.96
C ASP A 90 -3.83 9.31 4.44
N TRP A 91 -3.02 8.51 3.74
CA TRP A 91 -2.64 7.18 4.20
C TRP A 91 -1.75 7.22 5.44
N ALA A 92 -0.80 8.16 5.52
CA ALA A 92 0.22 8.15 6.55
C ALA A 92 -0.33 8.47 7.93
N GLU A 93 -0.22 7.51 8.86
CA GLU A 93 -0.52 7.68 10.28
C GLU A 93 0.57 7.02 11.10
N PRO A 94 0.96 7.59 12.27
CA PRO A 94 1.90 6.94 13.17
C PRO A 94 1.54 5.48 13.43
N GLY A 95 2.52 4.60 13.23
CA GLY A 95 2.40 3.16 13.35
C GLY A 95 2.12 2.41 12.05
N ARG A 96 1.61 3.06 11.01
CA ARG A 96 1.37 2.38 9.72
C ARG A 96 2.68 1.85 9.15
N SER A 97 2.59 0.65 8.58
CA SER A 97 3.75 -0.03 8.00
C SER A 97 3.78 0.15 6.49
N ALA A 98 4.96 0.16 5.90
CA ALA A 98 5.20 0.19 4.46
C ALA A 98 6.34 -0.77 4.10
N VAL A 99 6.47 -1.13 2.83
CA VAL A 99 7.65 -1.88 2.34
C VAL A 99 8.32 -1.06 1.25
N ALA A 100 9.58 -0.71 1.47
CA ALA A 100 10.40 0.05 0.53
C ALA A 100 11.38 -0.86 -0.20
N PHE A 101 11.47 -0.69 -1.51
CA PHE A 101 12.36 -1.40 -2.42
C PHE A 101 13.29 -0.35 -3.02
N SER A 102 14.55 -0.34 -2.63
CA SER A 102 15.54 0.68 -2.99
C SER A 102 16.64 0.10 -3.87
N ASN A 103 17.10 0.86 -4.85
CA ASN A 103 18.28 0.56 -5.67
C ASN A 103 19.52 1.39 -5.28
N GLY A 104 19.44 2.18 -4.21
CA GLY A 104 20.48 3.12 -3.78
C GLY A 104 20.35 4.55 -4.35
N SER A 105 19.36 4.83 -5.19
CA SER A 105 19.07 6.16 -5.75
C SER A 105 17.59 6.50 -5.69
N THR A 106 16.73 5.54 -6.02
CA THR A 106 15.28 5.63 -5.94
C THR A 106 14.72 4.47 -5.13
N ALA A 107 13.53 4.66 -4.60
CA ALA A 107 12.81 3.62 -3.87
C ALA A 107 11.34 3.58 -4.26
N GLN A 108 10.83 2.38 -4.56
CA GLN A 108 9.40 2.09 -4.65
C GLN A 108 8.88 1.75 -3.26
N VAL A 109 7.82 2.43 -2.82
CA VAL A 109 7.27 2.26 -1.48
C VAL A 109 5.83 1.80 -1.58
N CYS A 110 5.59 0.55 -1.15
CA CYS A 110 4.25 -0.01 -1.03
C CYS A 110 3.63 0.41 0.30
N VAL A 111 2.43 0.99 0.22
CA VAL A 111 1.68 1.50 1.37
C VAL A 111 0.29 0.87 1.50
N GLY A 112 0.08 -0.29 0.88
CA GLY A 112 -1.21 -0.98 0.87
C GLY A 112 -1.77 -1.06 -0.54
N PRO A 113 -2.89 -0.39 -0.84
CA PRO A 113 -3.53 -0.51 -2.16
C PRO A 113 -2.68 0.10 -3.29
N PHE A 114 -1.75 1.00 -2.98
CA PHE A 114 -0.94 1.67 -3.99
C PHE A 114 0.52 1.84 -3.55
N TRP A 115 1.29 2.34 -4.50
CA TRP A 115 2.73 2.56 -4.39
C TRP A 115 3.06 4.01 -4.75
N TYR A 116 4.18 4.50 -4.23
CA TYR A 116 4.79 5.74 -4.70
C TYR A 116 6.30 5.56 -4.84
N GLU A 117 6.90 6.38 -5.68
CA GLU A 117 8.35 6.41 -5.85
C GLU A 117 8.94 7.63 -5.14
N THR A 118 10.13 7.43 -4.58
CA THR A 118 10.96 8.52 -4.09
C THR A 118 12.34 8.47 -4.70
N ALA A 119 12.99 9.62 -4.80
CA ALA A 119 14.40 9.75 -5.16
C ALA A 119 15.18 10.37 -4.00
N LEU A 120 16.36 9.83 -3.70
CA LEU A 120 17.27 10.39 -2.70
C LEU A 120 17.66 11.81 -3.10
N ARG A 121 17.56 12.73 -2.14
CA ARG A 121 17.95 14.12 -2.32
C ARG A 121 19.46 14.23 -2.32
N LYS A 122 20.02 14.76 -3.42
CA LYS A 122 21.47 14.99 -3.54
C LYS A 122 21.99 16.00 -2.53
N ASP A 123 21.16 16.97 -2.15
CA ASP A 123 21.49 18.03 -1.20
C ASP A 123 21.29 17.60 0.26
N ASN A 124 20.55 16.52 0.52
CA ASN A 124 20.31 15.99 1.86
C ASN A 124 20.13 14.46 1.83
N PRO A 125 21.22 13.68 1.95
CA PRO A 125 21.20 12.22 1.78
C PRO A 125 20.31 11.45 2.76
N GLY A 126 19.84 12.08 3.85
CA GLY A 126 18.87 11.49 4.79
C GLY A 126 17.40 11.70 4.39
N TRP A 127 17.17 12.31 3.23
CA TRP A 127 15.84 12.67 2.73
C TRP A 127 15.62 12.10 1.32
N SER A 128 14.39 11.67 1.08
CA SER A 128 13.92 11.30 -0.25
C SER A 128 12.73 12.18 -0.62
N GLY A 129 12.72 12.69 -1.85
CA GLY A 129 11.59 13.45 -2.38
C GLY A 129 10.66 12.55 -3.18
N LEU A 130 9.34 12.74 -3.03
CA LEU A 130 8.33 12.13 -3.89
C LEU A 130 8.61 12.51 -5.35
N THR A 131 8.78 11.50 -6.21
CA THR A 131 8.80 11.73 -7.66
C THR A 131 7.38 11.68 -8.20
N HIS A 132 6.64 10.60 -7.94
CA HIS A 132 5.25 10.40 -8.38
C HIS A 132 4.60 9.16 -7.75
N LEU A 133 3.27 9.04 -7.88
CA LEU A 133 2.54 7.80 -7.58
C LEU A 133 2.82 6.72 -8.64
N GLN A 134 2.93 5.48 -8.17
CA GLN A 134 3.27 4.30 -8.97
C GLN A 134 2.11 3.30 -8.98
N SER A 135 0.94 3.74 -9.44
CA SER A 135 -0.27 2.89 -9.48
C SER A 135 -0.11 1.66 -10.37
N ILE A 136 0.85 1.67 -11.30
CA ILE A 136 1.18 0.53 -12.15
C ILE A 136 1.77 -0.62 -11.33
N LEU A 137 2.41 -0.36 -10.19
CA LEU A 137 2.92 -1.42 -9.33
C LEU A 137 1.82 -2.18 -8.58
N SER A 138 0.56 -1.73 -8.65
CA SER A 138 -0.58 -2.55 -8.20
C SER A 138 -0.77 -3.82 -9.06
N TYR A 139 -0.18 -3.90 -10.27
CA TYR A 139 -0.08 -5.16 -11.04
C TYR A 139 1.01 -6.10 -10.49
N ALA A 140 2.02 -5.56 -9.81
CA ALA A 140 3.02 -6.37 -9.11
C ALA A 140 2.46 -6.91 -7.80
N TYR A 141 1.75 -6.04 -7.06
CA TYR A 141 1.13 -6.38 -5.79
C TYR A 141 0.14 -5.29 -5.34
N CYS A 142 -1.04 -5.69 -4.88
CA CYS A 142 -2.09 -4.82 -4.37
C CYS A 142 -2.73 -5.42 -3.11
N GLY A 143 -2.20 -5.12 -1.93
CA GLY A 143 -2.66 -5.65 -0.64
C GLY A 143 -1.91 -5.00 0.52
N SER A 144 -2.08 -5.47 1.76
CA SER A 144 -1.41 -4.85 2.92
C SER A 144 0.12 -4.97 2.87
N PRO A 145 0.87 -4.03 3.46
CA PRO A 145 2.33 -4.15 3.58
C PRO A 145 2.78 -5.37 4.39
N GLY A 146 1.97 -5.85 5.34
CA GLY A 146 2.26 -7.05 6.12
C GLY A 146 2.24 -8.32 5.28
N ARG A 147 1.23 -8.49 4.41
CA ARG A 147 1.18 -9.60 3.45
C ARG A 147 2.30 -9.52 2.42
N LEU A 148 2.67 -8.30 1.98
CA LEU A 148 3.81 -8.11 1.09
C LEU A 148 5.12 -8.53 1.75
N GLN A 149 5.33 -8.12 2.99
CA GLN A 149 6.50 -8.51 3.78
C GLN A 149 6.62 -10.04 3.88
N ALA A 150 5.52 -10.74 4.17
CA ALA A 150 5.50 -12.20 4.23
C ALA A 150 5.85 -12.82 2.87
N ALA A 151 5.19 -12.36 1.80
CA ALA A 151 5.43 -12.86 0.44
C ALA A 151 6.88 -12.64 -0.01
N VAL A 152 7.45 -11.45 0.23
CA VAL A 152 8.84 -11.15 -0.13
C VAL A 152 9.82 -12.06 0.62
N ARG A 153 9.57 -12.37 1.90
CA ARG A 153 10.40 -13.32 2.66
C ARG A 153 10.39 -14.70 2.03
N ASP A 154 9.21 -15.21 1.67
CA ASP A 154 9.08 -16.51 1.02
C ASP A 154 9.78 -16.54 -0.34
N ILE A 155 9.58 -15.50 -1.16
CA ILE A 155 10.21 -15.36 -2.48
C ILE A 155 11.73 -15.32 -2.38
N LEU A 156 12.28 -14.53 -1.44
CA LEU A 156 13.72 -14.47 -1.20
C LEU A 156 14.30 -15.78 -0.64
N ALA A 157 13.49 -16.58 0.04
CA ALA A 157 13.83 -17.94 0.47
C ALA A 157 13.67 -18.99 -0.66
N GLY A 158 13.37 -18.58 -1.88
CA GLY A 158 13.22 -19.45 -3.05
C GLY A 158 11.87 -20.18 -3.12
N LYS A 159 10.89 -19.79 -2.31
CA LYS A 159 9.52 -20.32 -2.34
C LYS A 159 8.63 -19.44 -3.22
N ASP A 160 7.53 -20.02 -3.70
CA ASP A 160 6.48 -19.24 -4.33
C ASP A 160 5.48 -18.75 -3.27
N ALA A 161 4.93 -17.56 -3.48
CA ALA A 161 3.88 -16.96 -2.66
C ALA A 161 2.64 -16.68 -3.52
N VAL A 162 1.45 -16.80 -2.94
CA VAL A 162 0.21 -16.34 -3.58
C VAL A 162 -0.06 -14.92 -3.09
N ILE A 163 -0.14 -13.97 -4.03
CA ILE A 163 -0.31 -12.55 -3.70
C ILE A 163 -1.48 -11.93 -4.46
N PRO A 164 -2.17 -10.95 -3.86
CA PRO A 164 -3.14 -10.14 -4.58
C PRO A 164 -2.45 -9.16 -5.53
N ALA A 165 -2.99 -9.03 -6.73
CA ALA A 165 -2.58 -8.06 -7.72
C ALA A 165 -3.79 -7.61 -8.54
N VAL A 166 -3.70 -6.44 -9.17
CA VAL A 166 -4.70 -6.00 -10.14
C VAL A 166 -4.61 -6.89 -11.40
N ALA A 167 -5.75 -7.34 -11.91
CA ALA A 167 -5.83 -8.09 -13.15
C ALA A 167 -5.42 -7.21 -14.35
N TYR A 168 -4.68 -7.80 -15.28
CA TYR A 168 -4.28 -7.16 -16.52
C TYR A 168 -4.91 -7.90 -17.71
N SER A 169 -5.45 -7.16 -18.69
CA SER A 169 -6.19 -7.73 -19.83
C SER A 169 -5.75 -7.25 -21.22
N GLY A 170 -4.56 -6.66 -21.37
CA GLY A 170 -3.92 -6.46 -22.68
C GLY A 170 -3.82 -5.03 -23.19
N ASP A 171 -4.80 -4.16 -22.93
CA ASP A 171 -4.76 -2.75 -23.39
C ASP A 171 -4.11 -1.82 -22.34
N SER A 172 -2.83 -1.54 -22.54
CA SER A 172 -1.98 -0.92 -21.51
C SER A 172 -2.37 0.50 -21.13
N ASN A 173 -2.91 1.35 -22.02
CA ASN A 173 -3.14 2.77 -21.71
C ASN A 173 -4.50 3.01 -21.04
N THR A 174 -5.55 2.41 -21.59
CA THR A 174 -6.91 2.49 -21.02
C THR A 174 -6.96 1.84 -19.65
N GLN A 175 -6.32 0.67 -19.50
CA GLN A 175 -6.30 -0.06 -18.25
C GLN A 175 -5.43 0.61 -17.18
N ARG A 176 -4.32 1.26 -17.56
CA ARG A 176 -3.52 2.09 -16.62
C ARG A 176 -4.37 3.21 -15.99
N LEU A 177 -5.13 3.94 -16.80
CA LEU A 177 -5.98 5.02 -16.30
C LEU A 177 -7.17 4.50 -15.46
N ALA A 178 -7.74 3.37 -15.85
CA ALA A 178 -8.82 2.71 -15.11
C ALA A 178 -8.32 2.17 -13.75
N THR A 179 -7.18 1.49 -13.72
CA THR A 179 -6.54 0.99 -12.49
C THR A 179 -6.25 2.12 -11.51
N PHE A 180 -5.71 3.25 -11.99
CA PHE A 180 -5.57 4.45 -11.16
C PHE A 180 -6.92 4.85 -10.54
N LYS A 181 -7.97 5.03 -11.35
CA LYS A 181 -9.29 5.43 -10.81
C LYS A 181 -9.88 4.42 -9.83
N ASN A 182 -9.72 3.13 -10.06
CA ASN A 182 -10.37 2.06 -9.31
C ASN A 182 -9.67 1.75 -8.00
N VAL A 183 -8.35 1.53 -8.04
CA VAL A 183 -7.53 1.25 -6.85
C VAL A 183 -7.61 2.38 -5.82
N PHE A 184 -7.57 3.64 -6.28
CA PHE A 184 -7.58 4.79 -5.37
C PHE A 184 -8.97 5.17 -4.84
N ARG A 185 -10.05 4.80 -5.54
CA ARG A 185 -11.43 5.09 -5.08
C ARG A 185 -12.06 3.93 -4.32
N GLY A 186 -11.31 2.84 -4.08
CA GLY A 186 -11.87 1.63 -3.47
C GLY A 186 -13.01 1.02 -4.29
N LYS A 187 -13.10 1.33 -5.59
CA LYS A 187 -14.11 0.79 -6.51
C LYS A 187 -13.49 -0.35 -7.30
N ASP A 188 -14.10 -1.53 -7.30
CA ASP A 188 -13.89 -2.69 -8.18
C ASP A 188 -12.57 -2.68 -8.99
N ALA A 189 -11.43 -2.61 -8.30
CA ALA A 189 -10.20 -3.07 -8.90
C ALA A 189 -10.40 -4.58 -9.05
N ALA A 190 -10.38 -5.07 -10.29
CA ALA A 190 -10.50 -6.49 -10.55
C ALA A 190 -9.25 -7.19 -9.97
N LEU A 191 -9.28 -7.51 -8.68
CA LEU A 191 -8.19 -8.17 -8.01
C LEU A 191 -8.19 -9.65 -8.39
N VAL A 192 -6.99 -10.15 -8.63
CA VAL A 192 -6.69 -11.55 -8.84
C VAL A 192 -5.59 -11.96 -7.88
N ARG A 193 -5.54 -13.25 -7.60
CA ARG A 193 -4.48 -13.89 -6.85
C ARG A 193 -3.52 -14.50 -7.85
N ILE A 194 -2.26 -14.11 -7.79
CA ILE A 194 -1.22 -14.61 -8.68
C ILE A 194 -0.17 -15.38 -7.89
N LYS A 195 0.41 -16.39 -8.53
CA LYS A 195 1.58 -17.08 -8.00
C LYS A 195 2.83 -16.27 -8.33
N ALA A 196 3.49 -15.74 -7.30
CA ALA A 196 4.69 -14.93 -7.41
C ALA A 196 5.91 -15.69 -6.86
N GLY A 197 7.03 -15.60 -7.56
CA GLY A 197 8.26 -16.29 -7.21
C GLY A 197 9.40 -15.86 -8.13
N LEU A 198 10.64 -16.21 -7.79
CA LEU A 198 11.81 -15.81 -8.59
C LEU A 198 11.85 -16.43 -10.01
N LYS A 199 10.96 -17.37 -10.31
CA LYS A 199 10.80 -17.97 -11.65
C LYS A 199 9.66 -17.36 -12.48
N MET A 200 8.83 -16.49 -11.91
CA MET A 200 7.75 -15.83 -12.67
C MET A 200 8.34 -14.89 -13.74
N PRO A 201 7.61 -14.53 -14.81
CA PRO A 201 8.12 -13.58 -15.80
C PRO A 201 8.38 -12.18 -15.23
N TYR A 202 9.16 -11.35 -15.94
CA TYR A 202 9.45 -9.96 -15.51
C TYR A 202 8.25 -9.04 -15.71
N SER A 203 7.47 -9.27 -16.77
CA SER A 203 6.27 -8.50 -17.07
C SER A 203 5.02 -9.37 -16.90
N PRO A 204 3.91 -8.84 -16.35
CA PRO A 204 2.65 -9.55 -16.33
C PRO A 204 2.12 -9.87 -17.74
N LEU A 205 2.61 -9.17 -18.78
CA LEU A 205 2.31 -9.45 -20.19
C LEU A 205 2.82 -10.80 -20.67
N ASP A 206 3.87 -11.32 -20.04
CA ASP A 206 4.55 -12.54 -20.45
C ASP A 206 3.90 -13.81 -19.85
N GLY A 207 2.72 -13.65 -19.23
CA GLY A 207 1.93 -14.75 -18.67
C GLY A 207 2.23 -15.01 -17.20
N VAL A 208 1.47 -14.34 -16.31
CA VAL A 208 1.46 -14.66 -14.87
C VAL A 208 0.43 -15.74 -14.57
N GLN A 209 0.77 -16.67 -13.67
CA GLN A 209 -0.16 -17.71 -13.24
C GLN A 209 -1.18 -17.11 -12.26
N ILE A 210 -2.41 -16.91 -12.74
CA ILE A 210 -3.56 -16.56 -11.91
C ILE A 210 -4.06 -17.84 -11.22
N VAL A 211 -4.22 -17.80 -9.90
CA VAL A 211 -4.70 -18.90 -9.07
C VAL A 211 -6.12 -18.69 -8.53
N GLY A 212 -6.67 -17.47 -8.68
CA GLY A 212 -8.06 -17.18 -8.33
C GLY A 212 -8.41 -15.69 -8.40
N ALA A 213 -9.67 -15.37 -8.14
CA ALA A 213 -10.15 -13.99 -8.01
C ALA A 213 -9.98 -13.45 -6.58
N GLY A 214 -10.05 -12.12 -6.43
CA GLY A 214 -10.11 -11.41 -5.15
C GLY A 214 -8.75 -11.11 -4.52
N ALA A 215 -8.78 -10.50 -3.32
CA ALA A 215 -7.58 -10.13 -2.57
C ALA A 215 -6.97 -11.31 -1.78
N GLY A 216 -7.73 -12.38 -1.55
CA GLY A 216 -7.26 -13.57 -0.83
C GLY A 216 -8.32 -14.68 -0.86
N GLY A 217 -7.97 -15.86 -0.37
CA GLY A 217 -8.85 -17.02 -0.24
C GLY A 217 -8.93 -17.57 1.18
N PRO A 218 -9.73 -18.61 1.42
CA PRO A 218 -9.85 -19.24 2.74
C PRO A 218 -8.51 -19.72 3.32
N GLU A 219 -7.54 -20.08 2.47
CA GLU A 219 -6.19 -20.49 2.85
C GLU A 219 -5.35 -19.35 3.47
N ASP A 220 -5.68 -18.09 3.18
CA ASP A 220 -5.02 -16.91 3.75
C ASP A 220 -5.52 -16.62 5.18
N VAL A 221 -6.65 -17.19 5.60
CA VAL A 221 -7.32 -16.87 6.88
C VAL A 221 -6.56 -17.42 8.10
N PRO A 222 -6.18 -18.73 8.16
CA PRO A 222 -5.57 -19.29 9.37
C PRO A 222 -4.28 -18.56 9.83
N PRO A 223 -3.37 -18.12 8.94
CA PRO A 223 -2.20 -17.34 9.35
C PRO A 223 -2.53 -15.96 9.94
N LEU A 224 -3.68 -15.37 9.59
CA LEU A 224 -4.10 -14.04 10.07
C LEU A 224 -4.78 -14.09 11.44
N LEU A 225 -5.42 -15.21 11.80
CA LEU A 225 -6.16 -15.32 13.07
C LEU A 225 -5.30 -15.09 14.33
N PRO A 226 -4.07 -15.64 14.44
CA PRO A 226 -3.19 -15.34 15.59
C PRO A 226 -2.81 -13.86 15.66
N LEU A 227 -2.69 -13.17 14.52
CA LEU A 227 -2.29 -11.76 14.47
C LEU A 227 -3.36 -10.82 15.01
N LEU A 228 -4.64 -11.23 15.05
CA LEU A 228 -5.71 -10.52 15.77
C LEU A 228 -5.48 -10.44 17.28
N ARG A 229 -4.47 -11.14 17.82
CA ARG A 229 -4.08 -11.13 19.24
C ARG A 229 -2.61 -10.73 19.42
N ASP A 230 -1.99 -10.16 18.40
CA ASP A 230 -0.62 -9.68 18.50
C ASP A 230 -0.49 -8.62 19.59
N ARG A 231 0.69 -8.53 20.22
CA ARG A 231 0.98 -7.51 21.23
C ARG A 231 0.89 -6.09 20.67
N ASP A 232 1.19 -5.92 19.39
CA ASP A 232 1.12 -4.65 18.68
C ASP A 232 -0.30 -4.42 18.14
N ALA A 233 -0.97 -3.37 18.63
CA ALA A 233 -2.31 -3.01 18.17
C ALA A 233 -2.39 -2.75 16.66
N LEU A 234 -1.30 -2.31 16.05
CA LEU A 234 -1.27 -2.06 14.61
C LEU A 234 -1.22 -3.36 13.81
N ALA A 235 -0.52 -4.38 14.32
CA ALA A 235 -0.53 -5.71 13.72
C ALA A 235 -1.93 -6.34 13.83
N ARG A 236 -2.61 -6.14 14.97
CA ARG A 236 -4.01 -6.58 15.14
C ARG A 236 -4.96 -5.88 14.16
N ALA A 237 -4.85 -4.57 14.02
CA ALA A 237 -5.66 -3.80 13.08
C ALA A 237 -5.40 -4.23 11.63
N ALA A 238 -4.13 -4.39 11.24
CA ALA A 238 -3.76 -4.86 9.90
C ALA A 238 -4.30 -6.26 9.60
N ALA A 239 -4.25 -7.18 10.56
CA ALA A 239 -4.82 -8.51 10.40
C ALA A 239 -6.34 -8.47 10.19
N ALA A 240 -7.05 -7.59 10.92
CA ALA A 240 -8.48 -7.37 10.70
C ALA A 240 -8.76 -6.78 9.32
N GLU A 241 -8.00 -5.77 8.89
CA GLU A 241 -8.11 -5.19 7.54
C GLU A 241 -7.89 -6.24 6.44
N ASP A 242 -6.87 -7.09 6.58
CA ASP A 242 -6.57 -8.18 5.63
C ASP A 242 -7.73 -9.19 5.55
N LEU A 243 -8.31 -9.57 6.68
CA LEU A 243 -9.50 -10.45 6.73
C LEU A 243 -10.71 -9.79 6.06
N GLY A 244 -10.92 -8.49 6.27
CA GLY A 244 -11.97 -7.73 5.59
C GLY A 244 -11.77 -7.69 4.07
N GLN A 245 -10.53 -7.55 3.60
CA GLN A 245 -10.20 -7.56 2.17
C GLN A 245 -10.39 -8.94 1.52
N ILE A 246 -10.18 -10.03 2.27
CA ILE A 246 -10.52 -11.39 1.81
C ILE A 246 -12.04 -11.52 1.62
N GLY A 247 -12.84 -10.79 2.40
CA GLY A 247 -14.29 -10.74 2.28
C GLY A 247 -14.96 -12.04 2.71
N THR A 248 -16.03 -12.46 2.04
CA THR A 248 -16.84 -13.63 2.45
C THR A 248 -16.04 -14.93 2.60
N ALA A 249 -14.92 -15.09 1.90
CA ALA A 249 -14.00 -16.22 2.06
C ALA A 249 -13.36 -16.29 3.47
N ALA A 250 -13.39 -15.20 4.23
CA ALA A 250 -12.95 -15.10 5.63
C ALA A 250 -14.07 -15.27 6.66
N ALA A 251 -15.23 -15.84 6.29
CA ALA A 251 -16.36 -16.06 7.20
C ALA A 251 -15.97 -16.81 8.50
N SER A 252 -15.00 -17.73 8.43
CA SER A 252 -14.48 -18.44 9.61
C SER A 252 -13.77 -17.53 10.63
N ALA A 253 -13.40 -16.30 10.24
CA ALA A 253 -12.77 -15.32 11.12
C ALA A 253 -13.76 -14.49 11.95
N LEU A 254 -15.06 -14.52 11.62
CA LEU A 254 -16.09 -13.71 12.31
C LEU A 254 -16.06 -13.86 13.85
N PRO A 255 -15.91 -15.05 14.44
CA PRO A 255 -15.81 -15.17 15.90
C PRO A 255 -14.58 -14.46 16.49
N SER A 256 -13.45 -14.47 15.77
CA SER A 256 -12.23 -13.78 16.22
C SER A 256 -12.35 -12.27 16.05
N LEU A 257 -12.99 -11.81 14.97
CA LEU A 257 -13.28 -10.39 14.75
C LEU A 257 -14.28 -9.84 15.77
N ALA A 258 -15.28 -10.63 16.16
CA ALA A 258 -16.22 -10.27 17.23
C ALA A 258 -15.52 -10.02 18.58
N ALA A 259 -14.42 -10.75 18.86
CA ALA A 259 -13.57 -10.46 20.00
C ALA A 259 -12.75 -9.16 19.80
N ALA A 260 -12.18 -8.95 18.61
CA ALA A 260 -11.38 -7.77 18.28
C ALA A 260 -12.19 -6.46 18.22
N ILE A 261 -13.51 -6.53 18.01
CA ILE A 261 -14.41 -5.37 18.15
C ILE A 261 -14.41 -4.79 19.58
N LYS A 262 -13.99 -5.58 20.57
CA LYS A 262 -13.87 -5.18 21.99
C LYS A 262 -12.44 -4.83 22.39
N ASP A 263 -11.53 -4.68 21.43
CA ASP A 263 -10.12 -4.39 21.69
C ASP A 263 -9.94 -3.04 22.43
N PRO A 264 -8.94 -2.93 23.34
CA PRO A 264 -8.64 -1.66 23.99
C PRO A 264 -8.27 -0.53 23.01
N ASP A 265 -7.61 -0.83 21.88
CA ASP A 265 -7.25 0.17 20.88
C ASP A 265 -8.43 0.43 19.92
N ALA A 266 -8.83 1.71 19.82
CA ALA A 266 -9.95 2.13 18.99
C ALA A 266 -9.77 1.82 17.49
N ARG A 267 -8.53 1.82 16.99
CA ARG A 267 -8.23 1.50 15.58
C ARG A 267 -8.46 0.03 15.30
N VAL A 268 -8.14 -0.85 16.25
CA VAL A 268 -8.43 -2.28 16.14
C VAL A 268 -9.93 -2.52 16.13
N ARG A 269 -10.69 -1.83 17.01
CA ARG A 269 -12.16 -1.93 17.01
C ARG A 269 -12.77 -1.50 15.67
N VAL A 270 -12.30 -0.39 15.11
CA VAL A 270 -12.75 0.11 13.79
C VAL A 270 -12.42 -0.90 12.69
N ALA A 271 -11.17 -1.39 12.62
CA ALA A 271 -10.76 -2.36 11.61
C ALA A 271 -11.55 -3.68 11.71
N ALA A 272 -11.75 -4.19 12.93
CA ALA A 272 -12.51 -5.42 13.17
C ALA A 272 -14.00 -5.27 12.83
N ALA A 273 -14.59 -4.10 13.12
CA ALA A 273 -15.97 -3.82 12.78
C ALA A 273 -16.17 -3.70 11.27
N ALA A 274 -15.27 -2.98 10.59
CA ALA A 274 -15.26 -2.88 9.13
C ALA A 274 -15.11 -4.25 8.47
N ALA A 275 -14.14 -5.05 8.94
CA ALA A 275 -13.92 -6.40 8.44
C ALA A 275 -15.13 -7.30 8.62
N SER A 276 -15.79 -7.25 9.78
CA SER A 276 -16.99 -8.04 10.04
C SER A 276 -18.11 -7.70 9.05
N LEU A 277 -18.30 -6.42 8.72
CA LEU A 277 -19.31 -5.96 7.76
C LEU A 277 -18.95 -6.28 6.29
N LEU A 278 -17.66 -6.28 5.94
CA LEU A 278 -17.17 -6.70 4.62
C LEU A 278 -17.32 -8.21 4.41
N ILE A 279 -17.16 -9.00 5.46
CA ILE A 279 -17.33 -10.46 5.44
C ILE A 279 -18.80 -10.85 5.48
N ASP A 280 -19.59 -10.19 6.33
CA ASP A 280 -21.04 -10.37 6.45
C ASP A 280 -21.72 -9.01 6.64
N PRO A 281 -22.39 -8.47 5.59
CA PRO A 281 -23.13 -7.21 5.67
C PRO A 281 -24.23 -7.17 6.75
N LYS A 282 -24.64 -8.33 7.28
CA LYS A 282 -25.62 -8.44 8.37
C LYS A 282 -24.98 -8.42 9.77
N SER A 283 -23.65 -8.30 9.87
CA SER A 283 -22.97 -8.18 11.14
C SER A 283 -23.47 -6.98 11.94
N ASP A 284 -23.73 -7.16 13.23
CA ASP A 284 -24.12 -6.10 14.17
C ASP A 284 -22.96 -5.14 14.53
N ALA A 285 -21.92 -5.06 13.69
CA ALA A 285 -20.73 -4.25 13.93
C ALA A 285 -20.89 -2.77 13.51
N LEU A 286 -21.95 -2.41 12.77
CA LEU A 286 -22.17 -1.04 12.30
C LEU A 286 -22.19 0.01 13.43
N PRO A 287 -22.86 -0.22 14.59
CA PRO A 287 -22.84 0.71 15.71
C PRO A 287 -21.44 1.05 16.23
N VAL A 288 -20.47 0.13 16.10
CA VAL A 288 -19.08 0.34 16.53
C VAL A 288 -18.41 1.40 15.64
N LEU A 289 -18.62 1.31 14.33
CA LEU A 289 -18.13 2.31 13.38
C LEU A 289 -18.82 3.67 13.59
N THR A 290 -20.14 3.66 13.77
CA THR A 290 -20.91 4.90 14.01
C THR A 290 -20.46 5.60 15.29
N ALA A 291 -20.20 4.85 16.37
CA ALA A 291 -19.67 5.42 17.61
C ALA A 291 -18.26 6.00 17.43
N ALA A 292 -17.40 5.33 16.66
CA ALA A 292 -16.04 5.77 16.40
C ALA A 292 -15.94 7.09 15.61
N LEU A 293 -17.01 7.52 14.92
CA LEU A 293 -17.10 8.86 14.32
C LEU A 293 -17.08 9.99 15.34
N ARG A 294 -17.28 9.70 16.64
CA ARG A 294 -17.24 10.70 17.73
C ARG A 294 -16.05 10.51 18.66
N ASP A 295 -15.08 9.67 18.27
CA ASP A 295 -13.89 9.41 19.07
C ASP A 295 -13.05 10.70 19.27
N PRO A 296 -12.46 10.91 20.46
CA PRO A 296 -11.61 12.09 20.71
C PRO A 296 -10.43 12.19 19.75
N ALA A 297 -9.87 11.07 19.28
CA ALA A 297 -8.74 11.05 18.37
C ALA A 297 -9.20 11.26 16.90
N PRO A 298 -8.72 12.32 16.21
CA PRO A 298 -9.09 12.57 14.80
C PRO A 298 -8.72 11.43 13.85
N ALA A 299 -7.64 10.69 14.14
CA ALA A 299 -7.24 9.53 13.37
C ALA A 299 -8.29 8.39 13.42
N VAL A 300 -8.95 8.20 14.56
CA VAL A 300 -10.00 7.18 14.72
C VAL A 300 -11.26 7.62 13.97
N ARG A 301 -11.66 8.90 14.09
CA ARG A 301 -12.81 9.44 13.35
C ARG A 301 -12.63 9.29 11.84
N ARG A 302 -11.44 9.61 11.31
CA ARG A 302 -11.10 9.40 9.89
C ARG A 302 -11.14 7.94 9.48
N ALA A 303 -10.58 7.05 10.31
CA ALA A 303 -10.61 5.61 10.03
C ALA A 303 -12.05 5.08 9.97
N ALA A 304 -12.92 5.50 10.89
CA ALA A 304 -14.32 5.12 10.90
C ALA A 304 -15.08 5.64 9.68
N ALA A 305 -14.87 6.92 9.30
CA ALA A 305 -15.49 7.49 8.11
C ALA A 305 -15.08 6.75 6.83
N ARG A 306 -13.78 6.42 6.68
CA ARG A 306 -13.27 5.65 5.54
C ARG A 306 -13.79 4.21 5.51
N ALA A 307 -13.88 3.57 6.67
CA ALA A 307 -14.46 2.24 6.77
C ALA A 307 -15.92 2.25 6.29
N LEU A 308 -16.71 3.23 6.74
CA LEU A 308 -18.11 3.40 6.31
C LEU A 308 -18.21 3.71 4.81
N ALA A 309 -17.32 4.54 4.26
CA ALA A 309 -17.25 4.79 2.82
C ALA A 309 -17.04 3.50 2.03
N GLY A 310 -16.09 2.66 2.47
CA GLY A 310 -15.77 1.38 1.84
C GLY A 310 -16.89 0.33 1.91
N LEU A 311 -17.82 0.47 2.86
CA LEU A 311 -19.00 -0.40 2.99
C LEU A 311 -20.15 0.00 2.06
N GLY A 312 -20.09 1.19 1.47
CA GLY A 312 -21.09 1.69 0.52
C GLY A 312 -22.52 1.64 1.11
N PRO A 313 -23.51 1.04 0.41
CA PRO A 313 -24.90 1.00 0.88
C PRO A 313 -25.13 0.39 2.26
N VAL A 314 -24.24 -0.51 2.72
CA VAL A 314 -24.32 -1.12 4.06
C VAL A 314 -24.19 -0.05 5.15
N ALA A 315 -23.45 1.03 4.89
CA ALA A 315 -23.25 2.14 5.81
C ALA A 315 -24.36 3.21 5.76
N ALA A 316 -25.40 3.06 4.93
CA ALA A 316 -26.48 4.04 4.82
C ALA A 316 -27.10 4.47 6.17
N PRO A 317 -27.29 3.58 7.18
CA PRO A 317 -27.79 4.00 8.49
C PRO A 317 -26.89 4.99 9.25
N ALA A 318 -25.60 5.08 8.89
CA ALA A 318 -24.64 5.99 9.49
C ALA A 318 -24.58 7.38 8.82
N ALA A 319 -25.36 7.63 7.76
CA ALA A 319 -25.29 8.86 6.95
C ALA A 319 -25.46 10.17 7.77
N ALA A 320 -26.33 10.16 8.79
CA ALA A 320 -26.49 11.32 9.68
C ALA A 320 -25.22 11.59 10.49
N SER A 321 -24.61 10.54 11.05
CA SER A 321 -23.35 10.67 11.81
C SER A 321 -22.16 11.02 10.92
N LEU A 322 -22.16 10.62 9.64
CA LEU A 322 -21.18 11.08 8.66
C LEU A 322 -21.37 12.56 8.33
N SER A 323 -22.62 13.03 8.22
CA SER A 323 -22.93 14.45 8.02
C SER A 323 -22.44 15.33 9.17
N ASP A 324 -22.49 14.85 10.42
CA ASP A 324 -21.94 15.56 11.58
C ASP A 324 -20.43 15.87 11.40
N LEU A 325 -19.68 15.00 10.71
CA LEU A 325 -18.24 15.21 10.48
C LEU A 325 -17.93 16.41 9.58
N LEU A 326 -18.89 16.91 8.78
CA LEU A 326 -18.69 18.11 7.97
C LEU A 326 -18.43 19.36 8.82
N GLY A 327 -18.81 19.33 10.10
CA GLY A 327 -18.52 20.38 11.10
C GLY A 327 -17.29 20.10 11.97
N ASP A 328 -16.52 19.03 11.72
CA ASP A 328 -15.38 18.67 12.56
C ASP A 328 -14.29 19.74 12.58
N LYS A 329 -13.60 19.90 13.72
CA LYS A 329 -12.49 20.85 13.88
C LYS A 329 -11.30 20.48 12.98
N ASP A 330 -11.08 19.19 12.80
CA ASP A 330 -10.01 18.65 11.97
C ASP A 330 -10.42 18.65 10.48
N PRO A 331 -9.69 19.35 9.61
CA PRO A 331 -10.02 19.43 8.18
C PRO A 331 -10.01 18.08 7.46
N ASP A 332 -9.14 17.16 7.87
CA ASP A 332 -9.07 15.84 7.25
C ASP A 332 -10.24 14.95 7.68
N VAL A 333 -10.78 15.16 8.89
CA VAL A 333 -12.02 14.51 9.32
C VAL A 333 -13.20 15.03 8.50
N ARG A 334 -13.31 16.35 8.28
CA ARG A 334 -14.34 16.93 7.41
C ARG A 334 -14.29 16.34 6.00
N TRP A 335 -13.09 16.23 5.44
CA TRP A 335 -12.88 15.63 4.13
C TRP A 335 -13.32 14.17 4.09
N ALA A 336 -12.93 13.37 5.09
CA ALA A 336 -13.33 11.97 5.17
C ALA A 336 -14.86 11.79 5.30
N GLY A 337 -15.53 12.69 6.04
CA GLY A 337 -16.99 12.71 6.11
C GLY A 337 -17.64 13.03 4.76
N ALA A 338 -17.13 14.06 4.05
CA ALA A 338 -17.61 14.43 2.73
C ALA A 338 -17.38 13.32 1.68
N ASP A 339 -16.21 12.68 1.70
CA ASP A 339 -15.86 11.58 0.80
C ASP A 339 -16.73 10.35 1.05
N ALA A 340 -17.07 10.07 2.31
CA ALA A 340 -17.97 8.96 2.66
C ALA A 340 -19.44 9.18 2.26
N LEU A 341 -19.86 10.44 2.10
CA LEU A 341 -21.23 10.80 1.71
C LEU A 341 -21.44 10.88 0.19
N GLY A 342 -20.36 10.92 -0.60
CA GLY A 342 -20.38 11.10 -2.06
C GLY A 342 -20.31 9.79 -2.84
#